data_AF-A0A7S0H4A2-F1
#
_entry.id   AF-A0A7S0H4A2-F1
#
_cell.length_a   1.000
_cell.length_b   1.000
_cell.length_c   1.000
_cell.angle_alpha   90.00
_cell.angle_beta   90.00
_cell.angle_gamma   90.00
#
_symmetry.space_group_name_H-M   'P 1'
#
loop_
_entity.id
_entity.type
_entity.pdbx_description
1 polymer ?
#
loop_
_entity_poly.entity_id
_entity_poly.type
_entity_poly.pdbx_seq_one_letter_code
_entity_poly.pdbx_strand_id
1 'polypeptide(L)'
;GYIPPLMVTTLLLSNSTDFDTWVHVRYMPTAKLAVTAQVVGKPRNMPLVKNSAWILQRIPIEKSKEAGVDEAILSDGDNLYEGLTSNFFVVRKGVVETAPYGVLE
;
A
#
# COMPACT_ATOMS: atom_id res chain seq x y z
N GLY A 1 -29.63 -7.85 -6.82
CA GLY A 1 -29.04 -9.20 -6.79
C GLY A 1 -28.48 -9.44 -5.41
N TYR A 2 -28.90 -10.53 -4.76
CA TYR A 2 -28.40 -10.94 -3.45
C TYR A 2 -26.98 -11.50 -3.59
N ILE A 3 -26.05 -11.05 -2.75
CA ILE A 3 -24.71 -11.65 -2.60
C ILE A 3 -24.76 -12.49 -1.31
N PRO A 4 -24.40 -13.79 -1.35
CA PRO A 4 -24.44 -14.64 -0.17
C PRO A 4 -23.38 -14.21 0.86
N PRO A 5 -23.59 -14.50 2.16
CA PRO A 5 -22.56 -14.29 3.17
C PRO A 5 -21.54 -15.42 3.08
N LEU A 6 -20.26 -15.11 2.90
CA LEU A 6 -19.18 -16.08 3.10
C LEU A 6 -17.87 -15.34 3.37
N MET A 7 -17.58 -15.13 4.66
CA MET A 7 -16.26 -14.75 5.14
C MET A 7 -15.62 -16.02 5.71
N VAL A 8 -14.86 -16.75 4.91
CA VAL A 8 -13.96 -17.77 5.45
C VAL A 8 -12.64 -17.09 5.77
N THR A 9 -12.48 -16.71 7.03
CA THR A 9 -11.18 -16.38 7.59
C THR A 9 -10.55 -17.68 8.08
N THR A 10 -9.70 -18.29 7.26
CA THR A 10 -8.82 -19.36 7.76
C THR A 10 -7.55 -18.72 8.27
N LEU A 11 -7.28 -18.89 9.56
CA LEU A 11 -5.98 -18.63 10.14
C LEU A 11 -5.22 -19.96 10.22
N LEU A 12 -4.15 -20.09 9.45
CA LEU A 12 -3.20 -21.20 9.58
C LEU A 12 -2.06 -20.75 10.49
N LEU A 13 -1.79 -21.58 11.51
CA LEU A 13 -0.66 -21.41 12.42
C LEU A 13 0.32 -22.54 12.15
N SER A 14 1.53 -22.21 11.71
CA SER A 14 2.66 -23.14 11.75
C SER A 14 3.62 -22.66 12.82
N ASN A 15 3.86 -23.52 13.80
CA ASN A 15 4.78 -23.24 14.89
C ASN A 15 6.19 -23.73 14.52
N SER A 16 7.15 -22.81 14.55
CA SER A 16 8.59 -23.12 14.57
C SER A 16 9.13 -22.60 15.91
N THR A 17 10.26 -23.13 16.39
CA THR A 17 10.81 -22.71 17.70
C THR A 17 11.19 -21.23 17.76
N ASP A 18 11.30 -20.57 16.61
CA ASP A 18 11.89 -19.25 16.48
C ASP A 18 10.86 -18.17 16.09
N PHE A 19 9.72 -18.55 15.50
CA PHE A 19 8.65 -17.62 15.11
C PHE A 19 7.30 -18.32 14.83
N ASP A 20 6.23 -17.56 15.05
CA ASP A 20 4.87 -17.90 14.64
C ASP A 20 4.57 -17.35 13.23
N THR A 21 3.93 -18.15 12.38
CA THR A 21 3.44 -17.70 11.07
C THR A 21 1.91 -17.65 11.07
N TRP A 22 1.36 -16.53 10.62
CA TRP A 22 -0.09 -16.28 10.53
C TRP A 22 -0.47 -16.01 9.07
N VAL A 23 -1.46 -16.73 8.54
CA VAL A 23 -1.99 -16.52 7.18
C VAL A 23 -3.44 -16.10 7.25
N HIS A 24 -3.81 -15.01 6.57
CA HIS A 24 -5.19 -14.56 6.44
C HIS A 24 -5.63 -14.59 4.97
N VAL A 25 -6.75 -15.25 4.68
CA VAL A 25 -7.34 -15.33 3.34
C VAL A 25 -8.69 -14.65 3.35
N ARG A 26 -8.94 -13.82 2.33
CA ARG A 26 -10.23 -13.15 2.10
C ARG A 26 -10.50 -12.96 0.62
N TYR A 27 -11.76 -12.78 0.26
CA TYR A 27 -12.12 -12.28 -1.06
C TYR A 27 -11.68 -10.82 -1.22
N MET A 28 -11.18 -10.50 -2.41
CA MET A 28 -10.73 -9.15 -2.78
C MET A 28 -11.80 -8.44 -3.59
N PRO A 29 -12.20 -7.21 -3.20
CA PRO A 29 -13.13 -6.42 -4.01
C PRO A 29 -12.48 -6.04 -5.36
N THR A 30 -13.31 -5.76 -6.35
CA THR A 30 -12.84 -5.27 -7.66
C THR A 30 -12.20 -3.89 -7.51
N ALA A 31 -11.01 -3.71 -8.08
CA ALA A 31 -10.31 -2.42 -8.09
C ALA A 31 -10.97 -1.42 -9.06
N LYS A 32 -10.88 -0.13 -8.73
CA LYS A 32 -11.22 0.94 -9.67
C LYS A 32 -10.18 0.99 -10.79
N LEU A 33 -10.62 1.28 -12.02
CA LEU A 33 -9.71 1.43 -13.18
C LEU A 33 -8.92 2.74 -13.15
N ALA A 34 -9.50 3.78 -12.55
CA ALA A 34 -8.89 5.10 -12.39
C ALA A 34 -9.20 5.64 -11.00
N VAL A 35 -8.23 6.33 -10.42
CA VAL A 35 -8.28 6.86 -9.05
C VAL A 35 -7.69 8.26 -9.00
N THR A 36 -8.12 9.04 -8.03
CA THR A 36 -7.49 10.33 -7.73
C THR A 36 -6.40 10.12 -6.69
N ALA A 37 -5.17 10.56 -7.01
CA ALA A 37 -4.03 10.48 -6.10
C ALA A 37 -3.58 11.88 -5.68
N GLN A 38 -3.13 12.02 -4.44
CA GLN A 38 -2.60 13.26 -3.88
C GLN A 38 -1.16 13.08 -3.42
N VAL A 39 -0.28 14.04 -3.71
CA VAL A 39 1.07 14.02 -3.15
C VAL A 39 1.01 14.52 -1.71
N VAL A 40 1.19 13.61 -0.74
CA VAL A 40 1.13 13.93 0.68
C VAL A 40 1.85 12.87 1.50
N GLY A 41 2.53 13.31 2.56
CA GLY A 41 3.29 12.45 3.46
C GLY A 41 4.75 12.24 3.02
N LYS A 42 5.59 11.96 4.01
CA LYS A 42 7.03 11.72 3.82
C LYS A 42 7.29 10.27 3.39
N PRO A 43 8.44 9.99 2.74
CA PRO A 43 8.85 8.62 2.43
C PRO A 43 8.92 7.75 3.69
N ARG A 44 8.82 6.43 3.50
CA ARG A 44 8.89 5.46 4.59
C ARG A 44 10.27 5.49 5.27
N ASN A 45 10.30 5.25 6.57
CA ASN A 45 11.57 5.15 7.31
C ASN A 45 12.38 3.88 6.91
N MET A 46 11.68 2.79 6.58
CA MET A 46 12.28 1.51 6.15
C MET A 46 11.62 1.06 4.85
N PRO A 47 11.91 1.73 3.71
CA PRO A 47 11.19 1.48 2.47
C PRO A 47 11.49 0.07 1.92
N LEU A 48 12.69 -0.43 2.12
CA LEU A 48 13.15 -1.72 1.58
C LEU A 48 12.59 -2.96 2.31
N VAL A 49 11.77 -2.79 3.34
CA VAL A 49 11.24 -3.90 4.14
C VAL A 49 9.73 -3.78 4.29
N LYS A 50 9.02 -4.87 4.05
CA LYS A 50 7.58 -4.98 4.31
C LYS A 50 7.34 -5.14 5.82
N ASN A 51 7.36 -4.03 6.55
CA ASN A 51 7.23 -3.98 8.01
C ASN A 51 5.81 -3.57 8.42
N SER A 52 5.18 -4.31 9.35
CA SER A 52 3.85 -4.02 9.89
C SER A 52 3.76 -2.68 10.64
N ALA A 53 4.88 -2.16 11.16
CA ALA A 53 4.96 -0.83 11.74
C ALA A 53 4.51 0.28 10.77
N TRP A 54 4.58 0.03 9.46
CA TRP A 54 4.09 0.95 8.43
C TRP A 54 2.59 1.25 8.55
N ILE A 55 1.79 0.31 9.07
CA ILE A 55 0.35 0.52 9.30
C ILE A 55 0.14 1.72 10.24
N LEU A 56 0.90 1.80 11.33
CA LEU A 56 0.77 2.91 12.29
C LEU A 56 1.30 4.22 11.71
N GLN A 57 2.36 4.15 10.92
CA GLN A 57 3.00 5.32 10.31
C GLN A 57 2.13 5.98 9.23
N ARG A 58 1.36 5.19 8.47
CA ARG A 58 0.54 5.72 7.36
C ARG A 58 -0.82 6.26 7.79
N ILE A 59 -1.38 5.86 8.94
CA ILE A 59 -2.67 6.35 9.45
C ILE A 59 -2.79 7.89 9.43
N PRO A 60 -1.83 8.68 9.96
CA PRO A 60 -1.93 10.13 9.90
C PRO A 60 -1.90 10.67 8.46
N ILE A 61 -1.17 10.01 7.55
CA ILE A 61 -1.10 10.40 6.13
C ILE A 61 -2.44 10.12 5.45
N GLU A 62 -3.02 8.93 5.65
CA GLU A 62 -4.35 8.58 5.14
C GLU A 62 -5.42 9.58 5.58
N LYS A 63 -5.36 10.03 6.84
CA LYS A 63 -6.29 11.03 7.41
C LYS A 63 -6.07 12.45 6.89
N SER A 64 -4.88 12.76 6.38
CA SER A 64 -4.57 14.07 5.79
C SER A 64 -5.00 14.20 4.33
N LYS A 65 -5.43 13.10 3.68
CA LYS A 65 -5.92 13.13 2.31
C LYS A 65 -7.18 13.98 2.20
N GLU A 66 -7.28 14.73 1.11
CA GLU A 66 -8.49 15.48 0.78
C GLU A 66 -9.69 14.55 0.53
N ALA A 67 -10.90 15.06 0.75
CA ALA A 67 -12.12 14.30 0.52
C ALA A 67 -12.23 13.89 -0.96
N GLY A 68 -12.44 12.60 -1.21
CA GLY A 68 -12.53 12.05 -2.57
C GLY A 68 -11.20 11.62 -3.19
N VAL A 69 -10.07 11.80 -2.48
CA VAL A 69 -8.77 11.24 -2.88
C VAL A 69 -8.68 9.77 -2.45
N ASP A 70 -8.37 8.89 -3.40
CA ASP A 70 -8.27 7.46 -3.17
C ASP A 70 -6.90 7.07 -2.60
N GLU A 71 -5.81 7.67 -3.10
CA GLU A 71 -4.44 7.27 -2.78
C GLU A 71 -3.54 8.48 -2.45
N ALA A 72 -2.54 8.27 -1.59
CA ALA A 72 -1.49 9.26 -1.37
C ALA A 72 -0.18 8.78 -2.00
N ILE A 73 0.55 9.69 -2.64
CA ILE A 73 1.91 9.47 -3.15
C ILE A 73 2.89 10.17 -2.20
N LEU A 74 3.87 9.43 -1.70
CA LEU A 74 4.87 9.93 -0.77
C LEU A 74 5.93 10.76 -1.49
N SER A 75 6.37 11.84 -0.84
CA SER A 75 7.37 12.75 -1.39
C SER A 75 8.22 13.40 -0.30
N ASP A 76 9.46 13.72 -0.63
CA ASP A 76 10.35 14.56 0.18
C ASP A 76 10.34 16.04 -0.26
N GLY A 77 9.54 16.40 -1.26
CA GLY A 77 9.45 17.73 -1.86
C GLY A 77 10.12 17.82 -3.23
N ASP A 78 11.18 17.03 -3.47
CA ASP A 78 11.93 17.03 -4.73
C ASP A 78 11.64 15.77 -5.56
N ASN A 79 11.38 14.65 -4.89
CA ASN A 79 11.20 13.34 -5.48
C ASN A 79 9.83 12.75 -5.14
N LEU A 80 9.30 11.96 -6.07
CA LEU A 80 8.14 11.10 -5.86
C LEU A 80 8.61 9.66 -5.64
N TYR A 81 8.01 8.98 -4.67
CA TYR A 81 8.37 7.62 -4.29
C TYR A 81 7.22 6.66 -4.63
N GLU A 82 6.64 6.03 -3.62
CA GLU A 82 5.55 5.07 -3.72
C GLU A 82 4.27 5.61 -3.09
N GLY A 83 3.17 4.89 -3.29
CA GLY A 83 1.93 5.12 -2.55
C GLY A 83 1.96 4.51 -1.15
N LEU A 84 0.84 4.54 -0.44
CA LEU A 84 0.78 4.00 0.92
C LEU A 84 0.81 2.46 0.95
N THR A 85 0.29 1.82 -0.10
CA THR A 85 0.26 0.36 -0.25
C THR A 85 0.60 -0.13 -1.65
N SER A 86 1.13 0.75 -2.50
CA SER A 86 1.33 0.53 -3.93
C SER A 86 2.63 1.19 -4.36
N ASN A 87 3.32 0.65 -5.38
CA ASN A 87 4.36 1.40 -6.07
C ASN A 87 3.74 2.41 -7.04
N PHE A 88 4.52 3.41 -7.45
CA PHE A 88 4.08 4.43 -8.39
C PHE A 88 4.96 4.43 -9.65
N PHE A 89 4.31 4.49 -10.81
CA PHE A 89 4.96 4.49 -12.12
C PHE A 89 4.36 5.60 -12.97
N VAL A 90 5.20 6.20 -13.82
CA VAL A 90 4.78 7.23 -14.78
C VAL A 90 5.18 6.78 -16.18
N VAL A 91 4.28 6.97 -17.15
CA VAL A 91 4.61 6.83 -18.57
C VAL A 91 4.90 8.20 -19.15
N ARG A 92 6.15 8.45 -19.56
CA ARG A 92 6.58 9.72 -20.14
C ARG A 92 7.32 9.46 -21.44
N LYS A 93 6.87 10.07 -22.54
CA LYS A 93 7.48 9.89 -23.88
C LYS A 93 7.64 8.40 -24.27
N GLY A 94 6.68 7.56 -23.90
CA GLY A 94 6.69 6.12 -24.18
C GLY A 94 7.62 5.29 -23.28
N VAL A 95 8.26 5.89 -22.27
CA VAL A 95 9.10 5.21 -21.29
C VAL A 95 8.36 5.10 -19.96
N VAL A 96 8.44 3.94 -19.33
CA VAL A 96 7.96 3.72 -17.95
C VAL A 96 9.08 4.11 -16.99
N GLU A 97 8.80 5.04 -16.09
CA GLU A 97 9.71 5.54 -15.07
C GLU A 97 9.11 5.27 -13.67
N THR A 98 9.99 5.02 -12.70
CA THR A 98 9.64 4.87 -11.27
C THR A 98 10.81 5.32 -10.42
N ALA A 99 10.59 5.48 -9.11
CA ALA A 99 11.65 5.83 -8.18
C ALA A 99 12.73 4.73 -8.17
N PRO A 100 14.02 5.07 -8.41
CA PRO A 100 15.08 4.08 -8.54
C PRO A 100 15.56 3.50 -7.20
N TYR A 101 15.19 4.14 -6.08
CA TYR A 101 15.53 3.73 -4.72
C TYR A 101 14.50 4.32 -3.73
N GLY A 102 14.54 3.83 -2.49
CA GLY A 102 13.69 4.37 -1.42
C GLY A 102 12.22 3.95 -1.52
N VAL A 103 11.94 2.85 -2.24
CA VAL A 103 10.61 2.22 -2.37
C VAL A 103 10.70 0.75 -1.98
N LEU A 104 9.56 0.12 -1.70
CA LEU A 104 9.50 -1.32 -1.45
C LEU A 104 9.49 -2.08 -2.79
N GLU A 105 10.34 -3.11 -2.91
CA GLU A 105 10.35 -4.07 -4.03
C GLU A 105 9.51 -5.32 -3.74
#